data_AF-A0A2P2IGL6-F1
#
_entry.id   AF-A0A2P2IGL6-F1
#
_cell.length_a   1.000
_cell.length_b   1.000
_cell.length_c   1.000
_cell.angle_alpha   90.00
_cell.angle_beta   90.00
_cell.angle_gamma   90.00
#
_symmetry.space_group_name_H-M   'P 1'
#
loop_
_entity.id
_entity.type
_entity.pdbx_description
1 polymer ?
#
loop_
_entity_poly.entity_id
_entity_poly.type
_entity_poly.pdbx_seq_one_letter_code
_entity_poly.pdbx_strand_id
1 'polypeptide(L)'
;QAYKGMVDCFVRIPKEQGVLAYWRGNLANVIRYFPTQALNFAFKDKYKQVFLGGVDKKTQFWRFFAGNLASGGAAGATSLCFVYPLDFA
;
A
#
# COMPACT_ATOMS: atom_id res chain seq x y z
N GLN A 1 13.56 -23.35 13.49
CA GLN A 1 13.83 -23.12 14.93
C GLN A 1 13.18 -21.80 15.31
N ALA A 2 12.35 -21.74 16.36
CA ALA A 2 11.62 -20.52 16.69
C ALA A 2 12.57 -19.41 17.20
N TYR A 3 12.40 -18.18 16.70
CA TYR A 3 13.15 -17.01 17.17
C TYR A 3 12.64 -16.56 18.54
N LYS A 4 13.54 -16.19 19.44
CA LYS A 4 13.17 -15.79 20.82
C LYS A 4 12.65 -14.36 20.93
N GLY A 5 12.78 -13.56 19.86
CA GLY A 5 12.28 -12.19 19.77
C GLY A 5 12.80 -11.46 18.53
N MET A 6 12.39 -10.20 18.34
CA MET A 6 12.82 -9.39 17.18
C MET A 6 14.35 -9.25 17.12
N VAL A 7 15.00 -8.95 18.24
CA VAL A 7 16.46 -8.77 18.32
C VAL A 7 17.21 -10.07 18.02
N ASP A 8 16.71 -11.22 18.52
CA ASP A 8 17.28 -12.54 18.23
C ASP A 8 17.20 -12.86 16.72
N CYS A 9 16.08 -12.52 16.09
CA CYS A 9 15.90 -12.65 14.65
C CYS A 9 16.86 -11.75 13.85
N PHE A 10 17.02 -10.48 14.24
CA PHE A 10 17.95 -9.55 13.60
C PHE A 10 19.42 -9.97 13.74
N VAL A 11 19.81 -10.67 14.79
CA VAL A 11 21.20 -11.13 14.94
C VAL A 11 21.44 -12.45 14.21
N ARG A 12 20.44 -13.34 14.14
CA ARG A 12 20.59 -14.69 13.55
C ARG A 12 20.46 -14.69 12.02
N ILE A 13 19.53 -13.92 11.45
CA ILE A 13 19.34 -13.84 9.98
C ILE A 13 20.65 -13.57 9.22
N PRO A 14 21.45 -12.54 9.54
CA PRO A 14 22.65 -12.23 8.77
C PRO A 14 23.77 -13.24 9.03
N LYS A 15 23.78 -13.90 10.19
CA LYS A 15 24.75 -14.96 10.54
C LYS A 15 24.44 -16.30 9.85
N GLU A 16 23.16 -16.65 9.70
CA GLU A 16 22.75 -17.94 9.15
C GLU A 16 22.51 -17.90 7.64
N GLN A 17 22.05 -16.76 7.09
CA GLN A 17 21.63 -16.64 5.69
C GLN A 17 22.30 -15.47 4.95
N GLY A 18 23.12 -14.67 5.64
CA GLY A 18 23.76 -13.47 5.09
C GLY A 18 22.87 -12.23 5.10
N VAL A 19 23.47 -11.04 5.04
CA VAL A 19 22.76 -9.74 5.09
C VAL A 19 21.78 -9.59 3.91
N LEU A 20 22.04 -10.26 2.78
CA LEU A 20 21.15 -10.28 1.62
C LEU A 20 19.82 -11.01 1.89
N ALA A 21 19.74 -11.85 2.93
CA ALA A 21 18.51 -12.52 3.30
C ALA A 21 17.40 -11.54 3.72
N TYR A 22 17.75 -10.35 4.24
CA TYR A 22 16.77 -9.30 4.53
C TYR A 22 16.06 -8.75 3.30
N TRP A 23 16.72 -8.82 2.14
CA TRP A 23 16.18 -8.35 0.86
C TRP A 23 15.53 -9.47 0.05
N ARG A 24 15.55 -10.72 0.56
CA ARG A 24 14.94 -11.86 -0.09
C ARG A 24 13.42 -11.68 -0.13
N GLY A 25 12.87 -11.54 -1.33
CA GLY A 25 11.45 -11.24 -1.56
C GLY A 25 11.13 -9.75 -1.80
N ASN A 26 12.06 -8.84 -1.48
CA ASN A 26 11.84 -7.41 -1.74
C ASN A 26 11.83 -7.07 -3.24
N LEU A 27 12.52 -7.85 -4.08
CA LEU A 27 12.48 -7.70 -5.54
C LEU A 27 11.07 -7.87 -6.11
N ALA A 28 10.30 -8.85 -5.63
CA ALA A 28 8.91 -9.03 -6.06
C ALA A 28 8.03 -7.84 -5.65
N ASN A 29 8.25 -7.31 -4.44
CA ASN A 29 7.57 -6.10 -3.98
C ASN A 29 7.93 -4.88 -4.84
N VAL A 30 9.21 -4.68 -5.17
CA VAL A 30 9.65 -3.56 -6.03
C VAL A 30 9.09 -3.70 -7.44
N ILE A 31 9.16 -4.88 -8.05
CA ILE A 31 8.62 -5.15 -9.40
C ILE A 31 7.11 -4.93 -9.45
N ARG A 32 6.38 -5.20 -8.37
CA ARG A 32 4.94 -4.90 -8.27
C ARG A 32 4.67 -3.42 -8.01
N TYR A 33 5.47 -2.79 -7.15
CA TYR A 33 5.30 -1.39 -6.77
C TYR A 33 5.61 -0.44 -7.93
N PHE A 34 6.61 -0.77 -8.75
CA PHE A 34 7.05 0.04 -9.87
C PHE A 34 5.97 0.30 -10.93
N PRO A 35 5.27 -0.69 -11.51
CA PRO A 35 4.19 -0.47 -12.46
C PRO A 35 3.00 0.23 -11.81
N THR A 36 2.67 -0.09 -10.54
CA THR A 36 1.60 0.63 -9.82
C THR A 36 1.93 2.12 -9.65
N GLN A 37 3.18 2.45 -9.30
CA GLN A 37 3.63 3.84 -9.17
C GLN A 37 3.75 4.54 -10.53
N ALA A 38 4.23 3.85 -11.57
CA ALA A 38 4.33 4.39 -12.92
C ALA A 38 2.94 4.71 -13.49
N LEU A 39 1.99 3.79 -13.34
CA LEU A 39 0.59 4.01 -13.74
C LEU A 39 -0.04 5.11 -12.89
N ASN A 40 0.15 5.11 -11.57
CA ASN A 40 -0.32 6.20 -10.73
C ASN A 40 0.28 7.54 -11.16
N PHE A 41 1.56 7.63 -11.48
CA PHE A 41 2.18 8.88 -11.91
C PHE A 41 1.61 9.34 -13.27
N ALA A 42 1.58 8.45 -14.25
CA ALA A 42 1.06 8.73 -15.59
C ALA A 42 -0.41 9.15 -15.59
N PHE A 43 -1.24 8.47 -14.79
CA PHE A 43 -2.67 8.73 -14.74
C PHE A 43 -3.05 9.83 -13.74
N LYS A 44 -2.30 10.03 -12.65
CA LYS A 44 -2.65 11.05 -11.63
C LYS A 44 -2.56 12.45 -12.19
N ASP A 45 -1.62 12.75 -13.09
CA ASP A 45 -1.57 14.06 -13.74
C ASP A 45 -2.69 14.22 -14.78
N LYS A 46 -3.04 13.17 -15.52
CA LYS A 46 -4.18 13.19 -16.46
C LYS A 46 -5.53 13.28 -15.75
N TYR A 47 -5.76 12.49 -14.71
CA TYR A 47 -6.97 12.56 -13.90
C TYR A 47 -7.06 13.86 -13.10
N LYS A 48 -5.95 14.41 -12.60
CA LYS A 48 -5.97 15.76 -12.02
C LYS A 48 -6.40 16.80 -13.05
N GLN A 49 -5.89 16.76 -14.27
CA GLN A 49 -6.30 17.70 -15.30
C GLN A 49 -7.78 17.55 -15.69
N VAL A 50 -8.28 16.31 -15.78
CA VAL A 50 -9.65 16.01 -16.21
C VAL A 50 -10.68 16.26 -15.09
N PHE A 51 -10.37 15.92 -13.83
CA PHE A 51 -11.33 16.00 -12.71
C PHE A 51 -11.15 17.23 -11.81
N LEU A 52 -9.95 17.84 -11.75
CA LEU A 52 -9.70 19.07 -10.98
C LEU A 52 -9.58 20.31 -11.87
N GLY A 53 -9.80 20.18 -13.18
CA GLY A 53 -10.04 21.31 -14.08
C GLY A 53 -11.37 21.98 -13.75
N GLY A 54 -11.41 22.79 -12.69
CA GLY A 54 -12.56 23.61 -12.31
C GLY A 54 -13.20 23.33 -10.94
N VAL A 55 -12.64 22.42 -10.13
CA VAL A 55 -13.19 22.11 -8.80
C VAL A 55 -12.37 22.78 -7.70
N ASP A 56 -12.94 23.81 -7.11
CA ASP A 56 -12.35 24.59 -6.02
C ASP A 56 -12.32 23.79 -4.72
N LYS A 57 -11.11 23.50 -4.21
CA LYS A 57 -10.89 22.71 -2.98
C LYS A 57 -11.33 23.42 -1.69
N LYS A 58 -11.62 24.73 -1.74
CA LYS A 58 -11.72 25.57 -0.54
C LYS A 58 -13.13 25.70 0.06
N THR A 59 -14.20 25.34 -0.64
CA THR A 59 -15.58 25.67 -0.20
C THR A 59 -16.29 24.58 0.61
N GLN A 60 -15.91 23.29 0.54
CA GLN A 60 -16.65 22.18 1.21
C GLN A 60 -15.77 21.10 1.88
N PHE A 61 -14.85 21.48 2.78
CA PHE A 61 -13.94 20.55 3.49
C PHE A 61 -14.66 19.39 4.21
N TRP A 62 -15.73 19.67 4.95
CA TRP A 62 -16.45 18.65 5.74
C TRP A 62 -17.21 17.62 4.89
N ARG A 63 -17.78 18.04 3.76
CA ARG A 63 -18.42 17.13 2.79
C ARG A 63 -17.39 16.28 2.06
N PHE A 64 -16.24 16.87 1.71
CA PHE A 64 -15.13 16.14 1.12
C PHE A 64 -14.53 15.12 2.10
N PHE A 65 -14.34 15.50 3.37
CA PHE A 65 -13.82 14.60 4.41
C PHE A 65 -14.77 13.44 4.68
N ALA A 66 -16.07 13.71 4.88
CA ALA A 66 -17.07 12.66 5.08
C ALA A 66 -17.19 11.71 3.88
N GLY A 67 -17.14 12.26 2.65
CA GLY A 67 -17.16 11.46 1.43
C GLY A 67 -15.92 10.57 1.26
N ASN A 68 -14.72 11.08 1.58
CA ASN A 68 -13.49 10.30 1.53
C ASN A 68 -13.46 9.23 2.63
N LEU A 69 -13.96 9.53 3.83
CA LEU A 69 -14.04 8.57 4.93
C LEU A 69 -15.00 7.42 4.60
N ALA A 70 -16.19 7.74 4.09
CA ALA A 70 -17.18 6.74 3.68
C ALA A 70 -16.68 5.90 2.48
N SER A 71 -16.06 6.55 1.49
CA SER A 71 -15.46 5.87 0.34
C SER A 71 -14.32 4.95 0.75
N GLY A 72 -13.42 5.41 1.62
CA GLY A 72 -12.31 4.61 2.13
C GLY A 72 -12.78 3.43 2.98
N GLY A 73 -13.79 3.63 3.83
CA GLY A 73 -14.40 2.58 4.63
C GLY A 73 -15.10 1.52 3.79
N ALA A 74 -15.90 1.92 2.80
CA ALA A 74 -16.57 1.00 1.89
C ALA A 74 -15.58 0.22 1.03
N ALA A 75 -14.57 0.89 0.45
CA ALA A 75 -13.53 0.23 -0.33
C ALA A 75 -12.72 -0.76 0.52
N GLY A 76 -12.38 -0.39 1.76
CA GLY A 76 -11.72 -1.28 2.72
C GLY A 76 -12.57 -2.51 3.05
N ALA A 77 -13.86 -2.32 3.34
CA ALA A 77 -14.79 -3.41 3.62
C ALA A 77 -14.96 -4.36 2.43
N THR A 78 -15.10 -3.84 1.21
CA THR A 78 -15.20 -4.68 0.01
C THR A 78 -13.89 -5.41 -0.27
N SER A 79 -12.74 -4.76 -0.10
CA SER A 79 -11.45 -5.40 -0.27
C SER A 79 -11.24 -6.49 0.77
N LEU A 80 -11.63 -6.26 2.02
CA LEU A 80 -11.65 -7.29 3.06
C LEU A 80 -12.58 -8.45 2.68
N CYS A 81 -13.80 -8.22 2.20
CA CYS A 81 -14.68 -9.34 1.80
C CYS A 81 -14.08 -10.27 0.72
N PHE A 82 -13.28 -9.73 -0.20
CA PHE A 82 -12.64 -10.53 -1.26
C PHE A 82 -11.27 -11.09 -0.86
N VAL A 83 -10.50 -10.35 -0.06
CA VAL A 83 -9.11 -10.71 0.27
C VAL A 83 -9.02 -11.44 1.60
N TYR A 84 -10.03 -11.40 2.47
CA TYR A 84 -10.03 -12.12 3.74
C TYR A 84 -9.83 -13.65 3.60
N PRO A 85 -10.40 -14.33 2.58
CA PRO A 85 -10.07 -15.73 2.31
C PRO A 85 -8.65 -15.95 1.78
N LEU A 86 -8.03 -14.94 1.16
CA LEU A 86 -6.65 -14.97 0.65
C LEU A 86 -5.61 -14.58 1.71
N ASP A 87 -6.00 -13.80 2.72
CA ASP A 87 -5.14 -13.38 3.84
C ASP A 87 -5.03 -14.49 4.90
N PHE A 88 -6.03 -15.38 4.96
CA PHE A 88 -6.08 -16.52 5.88
C PHE A 88 -5.37 -17.78 5.34
N ALA A 89 -5.01 -17.80 4.04
CA ALA A 89 -4.36 -18.93 3.36
C ALA A 89 -2.85 -18.71 3.24
#